data_AF-B9Y9R4-F1
#
_entry.id   AF-B9Y9R4-F1
#
_cell.length_a   1.000
_cell.length_b   1.000
_cell.length_c   1.000
_cell.angle_alpha   90.00
_cell.angle_beta   90.00
_cell.angle_gamma   90.00
#
_symmetry.space_group_name_H-M   'P 1'
#
loop_
_entity.id
_entity.type
_entity.pdbx_description
1 polymer ?
#
loop_
_entity_poly.entity_id
_entity_poly.type
_entity_poly.pdbx_seq_one_letter_code
_entity_poly.pdbx_strand_id
1 'polypeptide(L)'
;FISFAILFSLAAYLFVSKKENAFVDMSIIVLPMAIYAVAMFSRNKEIPWIAPALALIFIAYYSLRFTKWMKKIIEIIEKFFFRHGKFIFFILIPVLMMMFAAYVNFFKPDYLYDYAYYFNNHQDYDMVKDYYFIYSHIFDNILNIIRWIGVILILWKAHSEEQNYIKSLFVMMLILFLNPLATTAVAYLIASNVFYRTVEVLFNPFTEMLILLAVIQYLDHREWIKRMLLVILCIEIVVGHVASYLDSDWGLYTFHVNGGKTVNPIYKISDEEIEAIHVLEGLIERDQNRFNDEHQPTIISHAEGVRTFLPNVYQIFTARDYYYIWNRVDWIFYDLARRHYDWETPATEDYARSCGYLDYYDVDYLIIQYWENPEFDKATDACAITEITTSKFKIKSVTKNE
;
A
#
# COMPACT_ATOMS: atom_id res chain seq x y z
N PHE A 1 6.80 3.37 -0.49
CA PHE A 1 7.15 2.24 -1.38
C PHE A 1 7.52 2.66 -2.80
N ILE A 2 6.58 3.18 -3.61
CA ILE A 2 6.81 3.57 -5.03
C ILE A 2 8.06 4.45 -5.22
N SER A 3 8.21 5.51 -4.43
CA SER A 3 9.39 6.39 -4.48
C SER A 3 10.70 5.64 -4.22
N PHE A 4 10.69 4.63 -3.33
CA PHE A 4 11.88 3.81 -3.08
C PHE A 4 12.25 2.98 -4.32
N ALA A 5 11.29 2.34 -4.98
CA ALA A 5 11.55 1.55 -6.18
C ALA A 5 12.13 2.40 -7.33
N ILE A 6 11.58 3.61 -7.54
CA ILE A 6 12.08 4.57 -8.53
C ILE A 6 13.50 5.03 -8.17
N LEU A 7 13.74 5.44 -6.92
CA LEU A 7 15.06 5.91 -6.47
C LEU A 7 16.12 4.83 -6.48
N PHE A 8 15.75 3.59 -6.13
CA PHE A 8 16.64 2.44 -6.23
C PHE A 8 17.05 2.18 -7.68
N SER A 9 16.08 2.22 -8.59
CA SER A 9 16.31 2.05 -10.03
C SER A 9 17.18 3.17 -10.62
N LEU A 10 16.95 4.41 -10.17
CA LEU A 10 17.78 5.56 -10.52
C LEU A 10 19.20 5.42 -9.98
N ALA A 11 19.38 5.03 -8.72
CA ALA A 11 20.70 4.77 -8.14
C ALA A 11 21.45 3.72 -8.96
N ALA A 12 20.81 2.58 -9.24
CA ALA A 12 21.38 1.50 -10.04
C ALA A 12 21.84 2.02 -11.41
N TYR A 13 20.99 2.79 -12.09
CA TYR A 13 21.32 3.39 -13.38
C TYR A 13 22.52 4.34 -13.29
N LEU A 14 22.50 5.31 -12.37
CA LEU A 14 23.54 6.33 -12.24
C LEU A 14 24.93 5.74 -11.92
N PHE A 15 24.98 4.73 -11.05
CA PHE A 15 26.25 4.07 -10.71
C PHE A 15 26.74 3.16 -11.84
N VAL A 16 25.83 2.52 -12.59
CA VAL A 16 26.22 1.67 -13.74
C VAL A 16 26.65 2.51 -14.95
N SER A 17 26.02 3.66 -15.19
CA SER A 17 26.40 4.62 -16.22
C SER A 17 27.61 5.46 -15.85
N LYS A 18 28.07 5.38 -14.60
CA LYS A 18 29.22 6.12 -14.05
C LYS A 18 29.04 7.63 -14.15
N LYS A 19 27.82 8.12 -13.91
CA LYS A 19 27.54 9.55 -13.90
C LYS A 19 28.35 10.23 -12.80
N GLU A 20 29.04 11.32 -13.15
CA GLU A 20 29.78 12.12 -12.18
C GLU A 20 28.85 12.67 -11.09
N ASN A 21 29.34 12.71 -9.84
CA ASN A 21 28.58 13.17 -8.67
C ASN A 21 27.29 12.39 -8.39
N ALA A 22 27.12 11.17 -8.93
CA ALA A 22 25.94 10.33 -8.72
C ALA A 22 25.57 10.18 -7.24
N PHE A 23 26.55 10.04 -6.35
CA PHE A 23 26.29 9.91 -4.92
C PHE A 23 25.75 11.21 -4.31
N VAL A 24 26.31 12.35 -4.71
CA VAL A 24 25.86 13.67 -4.23
C VAL A 24 24.46 13.96 -4.75
N ASP A 25 24.19 13.74 -6.03
CA ASP A 25 22.88 13.91 -6.65
C ASP A 25 21.82 13.07 -5.93
N MET A 26 22.09 11.77 -5.75
CA MET A 26 21.18 10.88 -5.02
C MET A 26 20.94 11.32 -3.58
N SER A 27 21.99 11.81 -2.90
CA SER A 27 21.87 12.30 -1.52
C SER A 27 20.99 13.56 -1.41
N ILE A 28 20.96 14.41 -2.44
CA ILE A 28 20.08 15.58 -2.47
C ILE A 28 18.63 15.13 -2.64
N ILE A 29 18.37 14.18 -3.53
CA ILE A 29 17.02 13.68 -3.81
C ILE A 29 16.42 12.99 -2.56
N VAL A 30 17.24 12.30 -1.78
CA VAL A 30 16.81 11.57 -0.56
C VAL A 30 16.69 12.49 0.67
N LEU A 31 17.15 13.74 0.61
CA LEU A 31 17.14 14.66 1.76
C LEU A 31 15.76 14.79 2.46
N PRO A 32 14.63 14.95 1.76
CA PRO A 32 13.33 15.03 2.41
C PRO A 32 13.00 13.77 3.23
N MET A 33 13.39 12.59 2.74
CA MET A 33 13.21 11.33 3.46
C MET A 33 14.13 11.24 4.68
N ALA A 34 15.36 11.77 4.59
CA ALA A 34 16.25 11.85 5.74
C ALA A 34 15.67 12.74 6.85
N ILE A 35 15.11 13.91 6.49
CA ILE A 35 14.44 14.81 7.44
C ILE A 35 13.22 14.11 8.07
N TYR A 36 12.41 13.45 7.24
CA TYR A 36 11.26 12.69 7.73
C TYR A 36 11.67 11.56 8.67
N ALA A 37 12.73 10.80 8.35
CA ALA A 37 13.24 9.74 9.20
C ALA A 37 13.67 10.28 10.57
N VAL A 38 14.40 11.41 10.61
CA VAL A 38 14.76 12.07 11.87
C VAL A 38 13.52 12.46 12.69
N ALA A 39 12.49 13.04 12.04
CA ALA A 39 11.24 13.40 12.70
C ALA A 39 10.40 12.19 13.15
N MET A 40 10.46 11.08 12.43
CA MET A 40 9.81 9.83 12.82
C MET A 40 10.50 9.24 14.06
N PHE A 41 11.83 9.15 14.04
CA PHE A 41 12.59 8.61 15.17
C PHE A 41 12.57 9.50 16.40
N SER A 42 12.29 10.81 16.28
CA SER A 42 12.16 11.68 17.46
C SER A 42 10.93 11.37 18.30
N ARG A 43 9.95 10.64 17.74
CA ARG A 43 8.78 10.15 18.47
C ARG A 43 9.08 8.90 19.30
N ASN A 44 10.21 8.23 19.07
CA ASN A 44 10.58 7.04 19.82
C ASN A 44 11.11 7.43 21.21
N LYS A 45 10.32 7.14 22.24
CA LYS A 45 10.65 7.45 23.64
C LYS A 45 11.66 6.48 24.26
N GLU A 46 11.80 5.26 23.71
CA GLU A 46 12.69 4.23 24.28
C GLU A 46 14.16 4.52 23.99
N ILE A 47 14.46 5.08 22.81
CA ILE A 47 15.84 5.39 22.40
C ILE A 47 15.91 6.84 21.90
N PRO A 48 15.84 7.83 22.81
CA PRO A 48 15.72 9.25 22.45
C PRO A 48 16.95 9.81 21.72
N TRP A 49 18.09 9.11 21.78
CA TRP A 49 19.34 9.55 21.16
C TRP A 49 19.43 9.25 19.66
N ILE A 50 18.58 8.38 19.10
CA ILE A 50 18.65 8.00 17.67
C ILE A 50 18.40 9.21 16.77
N ALA A 51 17.33 9.96 17.04
CA ALA A 51 16.98 11.12 16.23
C ALA A 51 18.06 12.21 16.22
N PRO A 52 18.60 12.68 17.37
CA PRO A 52 19.67 13.68 17.36
C PRO A 52 20.97 13.13 16.76
N ALA A 53 21.29 11.85 16.94
CA ALA A 53 22.47 11.25 16.30
C ALA A 53 22.33 11.22 14.77
N LEU A 54 21.18 10.78 14.24
CA LEU A 54 20.90 10.80 12.81
C LEU A 54 20.90 12.23 12.25
N ALA A 55 20.28 13.17 12.95
CA ALA A 55 20.27 14.58 12.56
C ALA A 55 21.69 15.13 12.45
N LEU A 56 22.54 14.85 13.45
CA LEU A 56 23.92 15.30 13.46
C LEU A 56 24.75 14.68 12.33
N ILE A 57 24.54 13.40 12.01
CA ILE A 57 25.17 12.73 10.87
C ILE A 57 24.77 13.40 9.55
N PHE A 58 23.47 13.64 9.34
CA PHE A 58 22.99 14.28 8.12
C PHE A 58 23.50 15.72 8.01
N ILE A 59 23.40 16.53 9.07
CA ILE A 59 23.91 17.90 9.10
C ILE A 59 25.41 17.90 8.79
N ALA A 60 26.20 17.06 9.48
CA ALA A 60 27.64 16.96 9.23
C ALA A 60 27.94 16.60 7.78
N TYR A 61 27.23 15.62 7.20
CA TYR A 61 27.38 15.27 5.79
C TYR A 61 27.04 16.45 4.87
N TYR A 62 25.85 17.05 5.00
CA TYR A 62 25.39 18.12 4.10
C TYR A 62 26.21 19.40 4.22
N SER A 63 26.73 19.72 5.41
CA SER A 63 27.64 20.86 5.63
C SER A 63 29.05 20.59 5.10
N LEU A 64 29.54 19.35 5.21
CA LEU A 64 30.93 19.02 4.87
C LEU A 64 31.11 18.45 3.46
N ARG A 65 30.05 18.05 2.74
CA ARG A 65 30.12 17.38 1.42
C ARG A 65 30.94 18.11 0.36
N PHE A 66 31.03 19.44 0.44
CA PHE A 66 31.79 20.23 -0.53
C PHE A 66 33.25 20.49 -0.12
N THR A 67 33.67 20.07 1.08
CA THR A 67 35.06 20.18 1.54
C THR A 67 35.96 19.20 0.78
N LYS A 68 37.26 19.53 0.65
CA LYS A 68 38.23 18.69 -0.07
C LYS A 68 38.32 17.25 0.48
N TRP A 69 38.26 17.12 1.81
CA TRP A 69 38.34 15.82 2.47
C TRP A 69 37.11 14.96 2.19
N MET A 70 35.91 15.51 2.35
CA MET A 70 34.68 14.75 2.11
C MET A 70 34.50 14.42 0.63
N LYS A 71 34.88 15.33 -0.29
CA LYS A 71 34.90 15.03 -1.73
C LYS A 71 35.76 13.81 -2.05
N LYS A 72 36.96 13.70 -1.45
CA LYS A 72 37.83 12.53 -1.63
C LYS A 72 37.18 11.24 -1.14
N ILE A 73 36.43 11.28 -0.03
CA ILE A 73 35.69 10.12 0.48
C ILE A 73 34.56 9.74 -0.48
N ILE A 74 33.76 10.72 -0.92
CA ILE A 74 32.68 10.51 -1.88
C ILE A 74 33.22 9.90 -3.18
N GLU A 75 34.33 10.40 -3.72
CA GLU A 75 34.97 9.83 -4.91
C GLU A 75 35.42 8.37 -4.71
N ILE A 76 35.90 8.00 -3.52
CA ILE A 76 36.27 6.61 -3.21
C ILE A 76 35.03 5.72 -3.23
N ILE A 77 33.95 6.17 -2.60
CA ILE A 77 32.67 5.47 -2.55
C ILE A 77 32.10 5.32 -3.97
N GLU A 78 32.08 6.40 -4.75
CA GLU A 78 31.62 6.38 -6.14
C GLU A 78 32.46 5.43 -7.00
N LYS A 79 33.79 5.47 -6.90
CA LYS A 79 34.67 4.54 -7.63
C LYS A 79 34.38 3.08 -7.29
N PHE A 80 34.07 2.78 -6.03
CA PHE A 80 33.64 1.44 -5.63
C PHE A 80 32.33 1.03 -6.33
N PHE A 81 31.30 1.88 -6.27
CA PHE A 81 30.03 1.61 -6.93
C PHE A 81 30.12 1.61 -8.47
N PHE A 82 30.99 2.41 -9.08
CA PHE A 82 31.22 2.38 -10.53
C PHE A 82 31.92 1.10 -10.99
N ARG A 83 32.77 0.52 -10.14
CA ARG A 83 33.46 -0.75 -10.43
C ARG A 83 32.55 -1.95 -10.22
N HIS A 84 31.75 -1.94 -9.14
CA HIS A 84 30.97 -3.10 -8.71
C HIS A 84 29.45 -2.96 -8.91
N GLY A 85 28.96 -1.82 -9.39
CA GLY A 85 27.54 -1.48 -9.43
C GLY A 85 26.67 -2.48 -10.17
N LYS A 86 27.11 -2.97 -11.34
CA LYS A 86 26.38 -4.02 -12.08
C LYS A 86 26.19 -5.27 -11.22
N PHE A 87 27.25 -5.74 -10.56
CA PHE A 87 27.18 -6.89 -9.68
C PHE A 87 26.32 -6.60 -8.44
N ILE A 88 26.49 -5.43 -7.81
CA ILE A 88 25.75 -5.07 -6.58
C ILE A 88 24.25 -4.98 -6.85
N PHE A 89 23.84 -4.17 -7.82
CA PHE A 89 22.43 -3.85 -8.05
C PHE A 89 21.66 -4.95 -8.78
N PHE A 90 22.28 -5.64 -9.75
CA PHE A 90 21.58 -6.62 -10.59
C PHE A 90 21.79 -8.07 -10.16
N ILE A 91 22.74 -8.35 -9.25
CA ILE A 91 23.04 -9.72 -8.81
C ILE A 91 22.96 -9.81 -7.29
N LEU A 92 23.84 -9.12 -6.56
CA LEU A 92 23.98 -9.28 -5.11
C LEU A 92 22.70 -8.93 -4.37
N ILE A 93 22.12 -7.74 -4.61
CA ILE A 93 20.90 -7.30 -3.91
C ILE A 93 19.71 -8.21 -4.25
N PRO A 94 19.40 -8.52 -5.53
CA PRO A 94 18.35 -9.48 -5.85
C PRO A 94 18.55 -10.84 -5.17
N VAL A 95 19.77 -11.39 -5.20
CA VAL A 95 20.06 -12.69 -4.56
C VAL A 95 19.87 -12.62 -3.03
N LEU A 96 20.32 -11.54 -2.39
CA LEU A 96 20.08 -11.33 -0.94
C LEU A 96 18.58 -11.25 -0.63
N MET A 97 17.80 -10.55 -1.46
CA MET A 97 16.34 -10.49 -1.29
C MET A 97 15.68 -11.86 -1.50
N MET A 98 16.15 -12.66 -2.46
CA MET A 98 15.64 -14.03 -2.65
C MET A 98 15.96 -14.94 -1.47
N MET A 99 17.18 -14.87 -0.93
CA MET A 99 17.54 -15.63 0.27
C MET A 99 16.72 -15.18 1.50
N PHE A 100 16.48 -13.87 1.64
CA PHE A 100 15.64 -13.36 2.71
C PHE A 100 14.17 -13.74 2.54
N ALA A 101 13.65 -13.75 1.32
CA ALA A 101 12.30 -14.22 1.02
C ALA A 101 12.14 -15.71 1.40
N ALA A 102 13.13 -16.54 1.06
CA ALA A 102 13.16 -17.93 1.49
C ALA A 102 13.17 -18.05 3.02
N TYR A 103 13.98 -17.25 3.71
CA TYR A 103 13.98 -17.21 5.19
C TYR A 103 12.59 -16.86 5.75
N VAL A 104 11.92 -15.82 5.23
CA VAL A 104 10.58 -15.44 5.71
C VAL A 104 9.59 -16.57 5.46
N ASN A 105 9.59 -17.18 4.28
CA ASN A 105 8.68 -18.28 3.96
C ASN A 105 8.88 -19.53 4.85
N PHE A 106 10.12 -19.83 5.26
CA PHE A 106 10.39 -20.99 6.13
C PHE A 106 10.19 -20.72 7.62
N PHE A 107 10.51 -19.51 8.10
CA PHE A 107 10.56 -19.19 9.52
C PHE A 107 9.40 -18.31 10.00
N LYS A 108 8.57 -17.79 9.08
CA LYS A 108 7.36 -17.02 9.38
C LYS A 108 6.20 -17.52 8.50
N PRO A 109 5.73 -18.76 8.71
CA PRO A 109 4.69 -19.36 7.87
C PRO A 109 3.36 -18.60 7.92
N ASP A 110 3.10 -17.84 9.00
CA ASP A 110 1.90 -17.02 9.16
C ASP A 110 1.95 -15.71 8.34
N TYR A 111 3.03 -15.46 7.60
CA TYR A 111 3.15 -14.25 6.78
C TYR A 111 2.34 -14.39 5.49
N LEU A 112 1.24 -13.63 5.40
CA LEU A 112 0.21 -13.78 4.36
C LEU A 112 0.62 -13.34 2.95
N TYR A 113 1.66 -12.51 2.80
CA TYR A 113 1.97 -11.88 1.52
C TYR A 113 2.94 -12.70 0.69
N ASP A 114 2.39 -13.64 -0.08
CA ASP A 114 3.09 -14.42 -1.09
C ASP A 114 2.97 -13.79 -2.50
N TYR A 115 3.52 -14.46 -3.52
CA TYR A 115 3.40 -13.99 -4.89
C TYR A 115 1.98 -14.15 -5.46
N ALA A 116 1.20 -15.12 -4.97
CA ALA A 116 -0.17 -15.34 -5.45
C ALA A 116 -1.06 -14.14 -5.13
N TYR A 117 -0.79 -13.45 -4.03
CA TYR A 117 -1.50 -12.23 -3.64
C TYR A 117 -1.45 -11.13 -4.72
N TYR A 118 -0.45 -11.06 -5.64
CA TYR A 118 -0.48 -10.13 -6.80
C TYR A 118 -1.70 -10.32 -7.69
N PHE A 119 -2.22 -11.54 -7.74
CA PHE A 119 -3.31 -11.96 -8.61
C PHE A 119 -4.65 -11.99 -7.88
N ASN A 120 -4.80 -11.25 -6.78
CA ASN A 120 -6.10 -10.98 -6.16
C ASN A 120 -6.79 -9.79 -6.83
N ASN A 121 -8.12 -9.71 -6.67
CA ASN A 121 -8.89 -8.59 -7.21
C ASN A 121 -8.73 -7.33 -6.36
N HIS A 122 -7.60 -6.65 -6.51
CA HIS A 122 -7.30 -5.43 -5.75
C HIS A 122 -8.21 -4.25 -6.11
N GLN A 123 -8.93 -4.30 -7.23
CA GLN A 123 -9.88 -3.26 -7.63
C GLN A 123 -11.05 -3.15 -6.65
N ASP A 124 -11.37 -4.21 -5.91
CA ASP A 124 -12.49 -4.24 -4.98
C ASP A 124 -12.24 -3.40 -3.71
N TYR A 125 -10.98 -3.17 -3.35
CA TYR A 125 -10.60 -2.52 -2.09
C TYR A 125 -9.47 -1.49 -2.23
N ASP A 126 -8.89 -1.29 -3.41
CA ASP A 126 -7.87 -0.29 -3.67
C ASP A 126 -8.03 0.34 -5.07
N MET A 127 -7.50 1.55 -5.26
CA MET A 127 -7.59 2.31 -6.52
C MET A 127 -6.59 1.83 -7.58
N VAL A 128 -6.26 0.54 -7.60
CA VAL A 128 -5.23 -0.04 -8.47
C VAL A 128 -5.88 -0.77 -9.62
N LYS A 129 -5.44 -0.53 -10.85
CA LYS A 129 -5.93 -1.28 -12.01
C LYS A 129 -5.37 -2.71 -12.01
N ASP A 130 -6.15 -3.67 -12.53
CA ASP A 130 -5.61 -5.01 -12.79
C ASP A 130 -4.75 -5.00 -14.06
N TYR A 131 -3.49 -5.40 -13.89
CA TYR A 131 -2.48 -5.49 -14.94
C TYR A 131 -2.14 -6.94 -15.33
N TYR A 132 -2.80 -7.93 -14.71
CA TYR A 132 -2.50 -9.36 -14.82
C TYR A 132 -3.56 -10.21 -15.53
N PHE A 133 -4.48 -9.57 -16.25
CA PHE A 133 -5.48 -10.20 -17.13
C PHE A 133 -6.64 -10.96 -16.47
N ILE A 134 -6.57 -11.27 -15.18
CA ILE A 134 -7.47 -12.22 -14.51
C ILE A 134 -8.83 -11.58 -14.19
N TYR A 135 -8.81 -10.39 -13.60
CA TYR A 135 -10.01 -9.60 -13.26
C TYR A 135 -10.18 -8.38 -14.19
N SER A 136 -9.19 -8.12 -15.05
CA SER A 136 -9.27 -7.13 -16.12
C SER A 136 -10.41 -7.38 -17.10
N HIS A 137 -11.15 -6.32 -17.44
CA HIS A 137 -12.13 -6.35 -18.53
C HIS A 137 -11.45 -6.51 -19.90
N ILE A 138 -12.24 -6.79 -20.94
CA ILE A 138 -11.71 -7.04 -22.29
C ILE A 138 -10.87 -5.87 -22.82
N PHE A 139 -11.24 -4.64 -22.51
CA PHE A 139 -10.50 -3.44 -22.89
C PHE A 139 -9.19 -3.30 -22.12
N ASP A 140 -9.21 -3.52 -20.79
CA ASP A 140 -8.00 -3.54 -19.98
C ASP A 140 -7.04 -4.65 -20.43
N ASN A 141 -7.57 -5.80 -20.87
CA ASN A 141 -6.78 -6.88 -21.45
C ASN A 141 -6.09 -6.47 -22.75
N ILE A 142 -6.79 -5.76 -23.64
CA ILE A 142 -6.19 -5.22 -24.86
C ILE A 142 -5.06 -4.24 -24.50
N LEU A 143 -5.27 -3.34 -23.54
CA LEU A 143 -4.22 -2.45 -23.05
C LEU A 143 -3.06 -3.21 -22.41
N ASN A 144 -3.32 -4.23 -21.61
CA ASN A 144 -2.29 -5.05 -20.98
C ASN A 144 -1.41 -5.74 -22.04
N ILE A 145 -1.99 -6.23 -23.14
CA ILE A 145 -1.21 -6.73 -24.28
C ILE A 145 -0.32 -5.62 -24.86
N ILE A 146 -0.87 -4.44 -25.11
CA ILE A 146 -0.12 -3.29 -25.66
C ILE A 146 1.02 -2.88 -24.71
N ARG A 147 0.74 -2.81 -23.40
CA ARG A 147 1.70 -2.49 -22.34
C ARG A 147 2.89 -3.44 -22.36
N TRP A 148 2.62 -4.75 -22.30
CA TRP A 148 3.67 -5.76 -22.28
C TRP A 148 4.46 -5.83 -23.59
N ILE A 149 3.82 -5.62 -24.75
CA ILE A 149 4.53 -5.46 -26.03
C ILE A 149 5.47 -4.25 -25.97
N GLY A 150 5.00 -3.11 -25.47
CA GLY A 150 5.83 -1.90 -25.36
C GLY A 150 7.00 -2.07 -24.37
N VAL A 151 6.81 -2.78 -23.26
CA VAL A 151 7.90 -3.17 -22.34
C VAL A 151 8.97 -3.97 -23.09
N ILE A 152 8.58 -5.01 -23.84
CA ILE A 152 9.52 -5.82 -24.64
C ILE A 152 10.27 -4.95 -25.66
N LEU A 153 9.57 -4.05 -26.35
CA LEU A 153 10.17 -3.15 -27.33
C LEU A 153 11.19 -2.19 -26.70
N ILE A 154 10.88 -1.60 -25.55
CA ILE A 154 11.80 -0.71 -24.81
C ILE A 154 13.06 -1.48 -24.39
N LEU A 155 12.89 -2.69 -23.82
CA LEU A 155 14.02 -3.52 -23.42
C LEU A 155 14.92 -3.88 -24.61
N TRP A 156 14.33 -4.09 -25.79
CA TRP A 156 15.06 -4.47 -27.00
C TRP A 156 15.73 -3.29 -27.71
N LYS A 157 15.05 -2.15 -27.87
CA LYS A 157 15.44 -1.03 -28.74
C LYS A 157 16.02 0.20 -28.02
N ALA A 158 16.16 0.20 -26.70
CA ALA A 158 16.74 1.35 -26.00
C ALA A 158 18.18 1.64 -26.47
N HIS A 159 18.40 2.83 -27.02
CA HIS A 159 19.70 3.26 -27.54
C HIS A 159 20.18 4.59 -26.93
N SER A 160 19.27 5.56 -26.69
CA SER A 160 19.65 6.83 -26.07
C SER A 160 19.92 6.68 -24.57
N GLU A 161 20.62 7.65 -23.97
CA GLU A 161 20.89 7.68 -22.52
C GLU A 161 19.58 7.63 -21.71
N GLU A 162 18.60 8.45 -22.08
CA GLU A 162 17.27 8.50 -21.45
C GLU A 162 16.52 7.16 -21.59
N GLN A 163 16.57 6.54 -22.78
CA GLN A 163 15.95 5.23 -22.99
C GLN A 163 16.65 4.13 -22.17
N ASN A 164 17.98 4.23 -21.99
CA ASN A 164 18.72 3.31 -21.16
C ASN A 164 18.36 3.44 -19.67
N TYR A 165 18.02 4.63 -19.20
CA TYR A 165 17.45 4.80 -17.87
C TYR A 165 16.10 4.06 -17.73
N ILE A 166 15.16 4.29 -18.65
CA ILE A 166 13.85 3.62 -18.62
C ILE A 166 14.00 2.09 -18.72
N LYS A 167 14.90 1.63 -19.59
CA LYS A 167 15.26 0.21 -19.67
C LYS A 167 15.80 -0.31 -18.34
N SER A 168 16.71 0.42 -17.69
CA SER A 168 17.26 0.04 -16.39
C SER A 168 16.17 -0.04 -15.32
N LEU A 169 15.22 0.92 -15.33
CA LEU A 169 14.06 0.89 -14.44
C LEU A 169 13.23 -0.36 -14.68
N PHE A 170 12.85 -0.65 -15.94
CA PHE A 170 12.04 -1.83 -16.26
C PHE A 170 12.73 -3.14 -15.87
N VAL A 171 14.03 -3.28 -16.16
CA VAL A 171 14.81 -4.45 -15.74
C VAL A 171 14.81 -4.58 -14.21
N MET A 172 15.07 -3.49 -13.48
CA MET A 172 15.08 -3.53 -12.02
C MET A 172 13.72 -3.90 -11.42
N MET A 173 12.64 -3.34 -11.96
CA MET A 173 11.28 -3.71 -11.57
C MET A 173 11.05 -5.21 -11.76
N LEU A 174 11.46 -5.78 -12.89
CA LEU A 174 11.26 -7.20 -13.20
C LEU A 174 12.12 -8.14 -12.35
N ILE A 175 13.39 -7.82 -12.10
CA ILE A 175 14.30 -8.75 -11.39
C ILE A 175 14.17 -8.70 -9.87
N LEU A 176 13.70 -7.57 -9.32
CA LEU A 176 13.67 -7.32 -7.88
C LEU A 176 12.24 -7.21 -7.34
N PHE A 177 11.42 -6.33 -7.92
CA PHE A 177 10.15 -5.98 -7.29
C PHE A 177 8.97 -6.83 -7.77
N LEU A 178 8.95 -7.24 -9.05
CA LEU A 178 7.94 -8.12 -9.64
C LEU A 178 8.39 -9.58 -9.73
N ASN A 179 9.57 -9.89 -9.18
CA ASN A 179 10.13 -11.24 -9.19
C ASN A 179 9.52 -12.08 -8.07
N PRO A 180 8.84 -13.20 -8.39
CA PRO A 180 8.25 -14.10 -7.40
C PRO A 180 9.20 -14.51 -6.28
N LEU A 181 10.48 -14.69 -6.60
CA LEU A 181 11.49 -15.14 -5.65
C LEU A 181 11.88 -14.07 -4.64
N ALA A 182 11.63 -12.79 -4.91
CA ALA A 182 11.96 -11.68 -4.02
C ALA A 182 10.71 -11.05 -3.38
N THR A 183 9.51 -11.37 -3.87
CA THR A 183 8.24 -10.74 -3.46
C THR A 183 8.01 -10.77 -1.96
N THR A 184 8.15 -11.93 -1.30
CA THR A 184 7.95 -12.03 0.16
C THR A 184 8.89 -11.09 0.92
N ALA A 185 10.15 -10.95 0.49
CA ALA A 185 11.11 -10.02 1.10
C ALA A 185 10.73 -8.56 0.86
N VAL A 186 10.31 -8.21 -0.36
CA VAL A 186 9.87 -6.86 -0.72
C VAL A 186 8.63 -6.46 0.10
N ALA A 187 7.65 -7.35 0.19
CA ALA A 187 6.48 -7.16 1.04
C ALA A 187 6.93 -6.99 2.50
N TYR A 188 7.76 -7.88 3.02
CA TYR A 188 8.11 -7.88 4.44
C TYR A 188 8.92 -6.66 4.87
N LEU A 189 9.89 -6.22 4.06
CA LEU A 189 10.83 -5.16 4.43
C LEU A 189 10.38 -3.75 4.00
N ILE A 190 9.61 -3.64 2.91
CA ILE A 190 9.46 -2.36 2.21
C ILE A 190 8.00 -1.92 2.10
N ALA A 191 7.10 -2.84 1.75
CA ALA A 191 5.81 -2.46 1.20
C ALA A 191 4.59 -3.02 1.96
N SER A 192 4.76 -4.00 2.85
CA SER A 192 3.66 -4.78 3.45
C SER A 192 2.67 -5.21 2.36
N ASN A 193 1.37 -5.14 2.65
CA ASN A 193 0.26 -5.43 1.74
C ASN A 193 0.29 -4.60 0.44
N VAL A 194 0.79 -3.36 0.42
CA VAL A 194 0.74 -2.50 -0.79
C VAL A 194 1.83 -2.82 -1.82
N PHE A 195 2.54 -3.93 -1.67
CA PHE A 195 3.56 -4.36 -2.62
C PHE A 195 2.99 -4.63 -4.03
N TYR A 196 1.70 -4.96 -4.16
CA TYR A 196 1.06 -5.15 -5.48
C TYR A 196 1.09 -3.87 -6.34
N ARG A 197 1.10 -2.68 -5.69
CA ARG A 197 1.26 -1.37 -6.36
C ARG A 197 2.59 -1.18 -7.08
N THR A 198 3.52 -2.14 -6.95
CA THR A 198 4.78 -2.17 -7.72
C THR A 198 4.54 -2.02 -9.21
N VAL A 199 3.44 -2.60 -9.72
CA VAL A 199 3.11 -2.57 -11.13
C VAL A 199 2.82 -1.14 -11.62
N GLU A 200 2.29 -0.28 -10.76
CA GLU A 200 2.06 1.15 -11.09
C GLU A 200 3.37 1.90 -11.32
N VAL A 201 4.50 1.44 -10.78
CA VAL A 201 5.81 2.00 -11.10
C VAL A 201 6.18 1.72 -12.57
N LEU A 202 5.78 0.55 -13.07
CA LEU A 202 5.98 0.15 -14.47
C LEU A 202 4.95 0.81 -15.39
N PHE A 203 3.70 0.92 -14.94
CA PHE A 203 2.54 1.40 -15.71
C PHE A 203 1.85 2.60 -15.04
N ASN A 204 2.57 3.72 -14.94
CA ASN A 204 2.01 5.02 -14.60
C ASN A 204 1.86 5.90 -15.85
N PRO A 205 1.13 7.04 -15.78
CA PRO A 205 0.89 7.87 -16.97
C PRO A 205 2.16 8.27 -17.74
N PHE A 206 3.30 8.46 -17.07
CA PHE A 206 4.56 8.81 -17.74
C PHE A 206 5.17 7.61 -18.46
N THR A 207 5.27 6.46 -17.80
CA THR A 207 5.84 5.25 -18.42
C THR A 207 4.92 4.65 -19.47
N GLU A 208 3.59 4.73 -19.29
CA GLU A 208 2.61 4.32 -20.27
C GLU A 208 2.71 5.14 -21.57
N MET A 209 2.89 6.46 -21.47
CA MET A 209 3.11 7.29 -22.64
C MET A 209 4.35 6.86 -23.42
N LEU A 210 5.45 6.53 -22.73
CA LEU A 210 6.69 6.04 -23.34
C LEU A 210 6.51 4.66 -23.99
N ILE A 211 5.78 3.76 -23.33
CA ILE A 211 5.40 2.45 -23.85
C ILE A 211 4.58 2.60 -25.13
N LEU A 212 3.53 3.43 -25.11
CA LEU A 212 2.69 3.68 -26.28
C LEU A 212 3.49 4.28 -27.44
N LEU A 213 4.35 5.26 -27.15
CA LEU A 213 5.23 5.85 -28.16
C LEU A 213 6.16 4.80 -28.79
N ALA A 214 6.76 3.93 -27.98
CA ALA A 214 7.61 2.85 -28.48
C ALA A 214 6.85 1.88 -29.40
N VAL A 215 5.60 1.54 -29.05
CA VAL A 215 4.73 0.68 -29.88
C VAL A 215 4.37 1.39 -31.19
N ILE A 216 3.96 2.66 -31.14
CA ILE A 216 3.59 3.44 -32.33
C ILE A 216 4.76 3.57 -33.29
N GLN A 217 5.95 3.93 -32.78
CA GLN A 217 7.17 4.05 -33.60
C GLN A 217 7.59 2.70 -34.20
N TYR A 218 7.42 1.61 -33.47
CA TYR A 218 7.69 0.27 -34.01
C TYR A 218 6.76 -0.07 -35.19
N LEU A 219 5.52 0.43 -35.16
CA LEU A 219 4.51 0.20 -36.19
C LEU A 219 4.57 1.21 -37.35
N ASP A 220 5.53 2.13 -37.41
CA ASP A 220 5.63 3.11 -38.50
C ASP A 220 5.79 2.47 -39.88
N HIS A 221 6.41 1.29 -39.95
CA HIS A 221 6.52 0.52 -41.20
C HIS A 221 5.27 -0.31 -41.53
N ARG A 222 4.28 -0.38 -40.62
CA ARG A 222 3.05 -1.17 -40.75
C ARG A 222 1.83 -0.30 -40.51
N GLU A 223 1.59 0.62 -41.45
CA GLU A 223 0.64 1.71 -41.26
C GLU A 223 -0.80 1.25 -40.98
N TRP A 224 -1.24 0.14 -41.57
CA TRP A 224 -2.57 -0.41 -41.28
C TRP A 224 -2.73 -0.89 -39.83
N ILE A 225 -1.70 -1.54 -39.26
CA ILE A 225 -1.70 -1.96 -37.85
C ILE A 225 -1.66 -0.74 -36.94
N LYS A 226 -0.84 0.26 -37.28
CA LYS A 226 -0.78 1.52 -36.54
C LYS A 226 -2.14 2.20 -36.48
N ARG A 227 -2.84 2.30 -37.62
CA ARG A 227 -4.20 2.87 -37.69
C ARG A 227 -5.19 2.05 -36.87
N MET A 228 -5.13 0.73 -36.95
CA MET A 228 -5.99 -0.15 -36.15
C MET A 228 -5.77 0.06 -34.64
N LEU A 229 -4.51 0.14 -34.19
CA LEU A 229 -4.16 0.42 -32.79
C LEU A 229 -4.74 1.77 -32.34
N LEU A 230 -4.58 2.83 -33.14
CA LEU A 230 -5.12 4.15 -32.80
C LEU A 230 -6.66 4.13 -32.70
N VAL A 231 -7.33 3.43 -33.61
CA VAL A 231 -8.79 3.25 -33.55
C VAL A 231 -9.20 2.51 -32.27
N ILE A 232 -8.49 1.45 -31.90
CA ILE A 232 -8.75 0.71 -30.65
C ILE A 232 -8.61 1.64 -29.44
N LEU A 233 -7.54 2.42 -29.35
CA LEU A 233 -7.32 3.36 -28.25
C LEU A 233 -8.42 4.45 -28.20
N CYS A 234 -8.87 4.96 -29.35
CA CYS A 234 -9.99 5.91 -29.39
C CYS A 234 -11.31 5.27 -28.95
N ILE A 235 -11.60 4.05 -29.39
CA ILE A 235 -12.80 3.31 -28.97
C ILE A 235 -12.78 3.10 -27.47
N GLU A 236 -11.65 2.68 -26.92
CA GLU A 236 -11.51 2.45 -25.49
C GLU A 236 -11.79 3.72 -24.68
N ILE A 237 -11.23 4.86 -25.08
CA ILE A 237 -11.50 6.15 -24.44
C ILE A 237 -13.00 6.46 -24.48
N VAL A 238 -13.63 6.37 -25.65
CA VAL A 238 -15.05 6.70 -25.81
C VAL A 238 -15.93 5.76 -24.99
N VAL A 239 -15.73 4.45 -25.10
CA VAL A 239 -16.48 3.43 -24.35
C VAL A 239 -16.28 3.62 -22.85
N GLY A 240 -15.05 3.86 -22.41
CA GLY A 240 -14.72 4.09 -21.00
C GLY A 240 -15.36 5.37 -20.42
N HIS A 241 -15.44 6.44 -21.21
CA HIS A 241 -16.19 7.66 -20.83
C HIS A 241 -17.69 7.39 -20.70
N VAL A 242 -18.28 6.70 -21.69
CA VAL A 242 -19.71 6.34 -21.68
C VAL A 242 -20.02 5.42 -20.49
N ALA A 243 -19.20 4.40 -20.25
CA ALA A 243 -19.34 3.49 -19.11
C ALA A 243 -19.24 4.23 -17.76
N SER A 244 -18.34 5.21 -17.65
CA SER A 244 -18.23 6.04 -16.43
C SER A 244 -19.51 6.85 -16.19
N TYR A 245 -20.15 7.34 -17.24
CA TYR A 245 -21.40 8.10 -17.13
C TYR A 245 -22.61 7.22 -16.81
N LEU A 246 -22.56 5.95 -17.21
CA LEU A 246 -23.61 4.97 -16.97
C LEU A 246 -23.46 4.20 -15.66
N ASP A 247 -22.55 4.63 -14.76
CA ASP A 247 -22.33 3.96 -13.47
C ASP A 247 -21.92 2.48 -13.64
N SER A 248 -21.04 2.21 -14.61
CA SER A 248 -20.55 0.87 -14.89
C SER A 248 -19.11 0.70 -14.39
N ASP A 249 -18.79 -0.49 -13.87
CA ASP A 249 -17.44 -0.88 -13.47
C ASP A 249 -16.42 -0.81 -14.62
N TRP A 250 -16.90 -0.78 -15.87
CA TRP A 250 -16.08 -0.63 -17.08
C TRP A 250 -15.61 0.81 -17.33
N GLY A 251 -16.05 1.76 -16.50
CA GLY A 251 -15.72 3.16 -16.67
C GLY A 251 -14.33 3.53 -16.17
N LEU A 252 -13.70 4.48 -16.85
CA LEU A 252 -12.36 4.99 -16.52
C LEU A 252 -12.32 5.84 -15.25
N TYR A 253 -13.42 6.47 -14.87
CA TYR A 253 -13.53 7.38 -13.73
C TYR A 253 -14.93 7.33 -13.10
N THR A 254 -15.57 6.16 -13.15
CA THR A 254 -16.90 5.90 -12.58
C THR A 254 -17.01 6.40 -11.15
N PHE A 255 -15.99 6.16 -10.31
CA PHE A 255 -15.92 6.66 -8.95
C PHE A 255 -16.09 8.19 -8.85
N HIS A 256 -15.49 8.96 -9.77
CA HIS A 256 -15.56 10.42 -9.78
C HIS A 256 -16.89 10.94 -10.34
N VAL A 257 -17.50 10.27 -11.32
CA VAL A 257 -18.82 10.65 -11.85
C VAL A 257 -19.91 10.37 -10.83
N ASN A 258 -19.84 9.22 -10.18
CA ASN A 258 -20.75 8.89 -9.11
C ASN A 258 -20.46 9.69 -7.84
N GLY A 259 -19.30 10.35 -7.75
CA GLY A 259 -18.86 11.08 -6.57
C GLY A 259 -18.73 10.20 -5.32
N GLY A 260 -18.71 8.88 -5.49
CA GLY A 260 -19.17 7.95 -4.46
C GLY A 260 -20.56 8.33 -3.98
N LYS A 261 -21.65 7.95 -4.68
CA LYS A 261 -23.03 8.30 -4.26
C LYS A 261 -23.35 7.85 -2.83
N THR A 262 -22.55 6.93 -2.31
CA THR A 262 -22.61 6.37 -0.96
C THR A 262 -21.56 6.95 -0.02
N VAL A 263 -20.71 7.88 -0.44
CA VAL A 263 -19.55 8.42 0.29
C VAL A 263 -19.56 9.94 0.27
N ASN A 264 -19.43 10.55 1.44
CA ASN A 264 -19.38 11.99 1.54
C ASN A 264 -18.13 12.54 0.84
N PRO A 265 -18.24 13.50 -0.11
CA PRO A 265 -17.10 13.94 -0.90
C PRO A 265 -16.07 14.73 -0.09
N ILE A 266 -16.45 15.31 1.05
CA ILE A 266 -15.57 16.06 1.96
C ILE A 266 -14.88 15.08 2.91
N TYR A 267 -15.65 14.21 3.57
CA TYR A 267 -15.14 13.34 4.64
C TYR A 267 -14.55 12.01 4.13
N LYS A 268 -14.79 11.65 2.86
CA LYS A 268 -14.33 10.41 2.22
C LYS A 268 -14.76 9.11 2.93
N ILE A 269 -15.84 9.16 3.70
CA ILE A 269 -16.50 8.03 4.37
C ILE A 269 -18.00 8.06 4.10
N SER A 270 -18.72 6.94 4.28
CA SER A 270 -20.16 6.89 3.98
C SER A 270 -20.97 7.73 4.95
N ASP A 271 -22.13 8.25 4.53
CA ASP A 271 -23.00 9.01 5.44
C ASP A 271 -23.46 8.15 6.63
N GLU A 272 -23.63 6.84 6.42
CA GLU A 272 -23.97 5.90 7.51
C GLU A 272 -22.79 5.66 8.47
N GLU A 273 -21.56 5.75 7.96
CA GLU A 273 -20.35 5.68 8.79
C GLU A 273 -20.17 6.95 9.60
N ILE A 274 -20.46 8.13 9.01
CA ILE A 274 -20.52 9.41 9.73
C ILE A 274 -21.56 9.35 10.84
N GLU A 275 -22.76 8.83 10.56
CA GLU A 275 -23.82 8.64 11.55
C GLU A 275 -23.36 7.73 12.69
N ALA A 276 -22.77 6.57 12.39
CA ALA A 276 -22.25 5.65 13.39
C ALA A 276 -21.19 6.31 14.30
N ILE A 277 -20.29 7.11 13.71
CA ILE A 277 -19.26 7.87 14.43
C ILE A 277 -19.89 8.91 15.36
N HIS A 278 -20.85 9.70 14.89
CA HIS A 278 -21.51 10.71 15.72
C HIS A 278 -22.35 10.11 16.85
N VAL A 279 -22.99 8.96 16.62
CA VAL A 279 -23.69 8.25 17.70
C VAL A 279 -22.68 7.79 18.75
N LEU A 280 -21.56 7.19 18.34
CA LEU A 280 -20.53 6.78 19.28
C LEU A 280 -19.95 7.98 20.05
N GLU A 281 -19.71 9.10 19.38
CA GLU A 281 -19.27 10.36 19.99
C GLU A 281 -20.25 10.79 21.10
N GLY A 282 -21.55 10.80 20.81
CA GLY A 282 -22.59 11.14 21.79
C GLY A 282 -22.66 10.16 22.97
N LEU A 283 -22.42 8.87 22.75
CA LEU A 283 -22.34 7.86 23.82
C LEU A 283 -21.12 8.10 24.73
N ILE A 284 -19.97 8.40 24.13
CA ILE A 284 -18.74 8.73 24.87
C ILE A 284 -18.93 10.01 25.69
N GLU A 285 -19.58 11.04 25.12
CA GLU A 285 -19.90 12.28 25.84
C GLU A 285 -20.88 12.05 27.00
N ARG A 286 -21.92 11.24 26.78
CA ARG A 286 -22.88 10.84 27.83
C ARG A 286 -22.16 10.16 29.00
N ASP A 287 -21.21 9.30 28.67
CA ASP A 287 -20.50 8.45 29.62
C ASP A 287 -19.15 9.07 30.06
N GLN A 288 -18.90 10.35 29.78
CA GLN A 288 -17.63 11.04 30.01
C GLN A 288 -17.05 10.87 31.43
N ASN A 289 -17.91 10.71 32.44
CA ASN A 289 -17.48 10.52 33.82
C ASN A 289 -16.76 9.18 34.07
N ARG A 290 -16.92 8.21 33.16
CA ARG A 290 -16.21 6.93 33.18
C ARG A 290 -14.80 7.05 32.61
N PHE A 291 -14.53 8.09 31.83
CA PHE A 291 -13.28 8.28 31.11
C PHE A 291 -12.45 9.38 31.78
N ASN A 292 -11.20 9.08 32.08
CA ASN A 292 -10.27 10.02 32.71
C ASN A 292 -8.86 9.81 32.12
N ASP A 293 -7.86 10.51 32.65
CA ASP A 293 -6.48 10.41 32.16
C ASP A 293 -5.90 8.97 32.25
N GLU A 294 -6.50 8.08 33.04
CA GLU A 294 -6.10 6.68 33.22
C GLU A 294 -6.96 5.68 32.42
N HIS A 295 -8.15 6.07 31.95
CA HIS A 295 -9.07 5.20 31.23
C HIS A 295 -9.66 5.89 30.00
N GLN A 296 -9.08 5.58 28.85
CA GLN A 296 -9.52 6.02 27.53
C GLN A 296 -10.64 5.09 27.01
N PRO A 297 -11.68 5.62 26.33
CA PRO A 297 -12.73 4.78 25.77
C PRO A 297 -12.15 3.72 24.85
N THR A 298 -12.43 2.45 25.14
CA THR A 298 -11.89 1.32 24.40
C THR A 298 -12.96 0.72 23.49
N ILE A 299 -12.65 0.58 22.20
CA ILE A 299 -13.64 0.16 21.21
C ILE A 299 -13.12 -0.90 20.24
N ILE A 300 -14.06 -1.61 19.63
CA ILE A 300 -13.84 -2.41 18.41
C ILE A 300 -14.68 -1.78 17.30
N SER A 301 -14.04 -1.48 16.16
CA SER A 301 -14.71 -0.79 15.06
C SER A 301 -14.44 -1.44 13.71
N HIS A 302 -15.53 -1.74 12.99
CA HIS A 302 -15.51 -2.11 11.58
C HIS A 302 -15.61 -0.89 10.65
N ALA A 303 -15.85 0.30 11.21
CA ALA A 303 -15.80 1.56 10.48
C ALA A 303 -14.35 2.07 10.36
N GLU A 304 -13.90 2.36 9.14
CA GLU A 304 -12.55 2.85 8.83
C GLU A 304 -12.30 4.28 9.34
N GLY A 305 -13.32 5.13 9.34
CA GLY A 305 -13.25 6.55 9.65
C GLY A 305 -12.97 6.85 11.12
N VAL A 306 -13.23 5.90 12.03
CA VAL A 306 -13.16 6.14 13.48
C VAL A 306 -11.79 6.65 13.93
N ARG A 307 -10.71 6.13 13.34
CA ARG A 307 -9.35 6.58 13.69
C ARG A 307 -9.09 8.06 13.33
N THR A 308 -9.75 8.57 12.30
CA THR A 308 -9.58 9.94 11.83
C THR A 308 -10.50 10.88 12.61
N PHE A 309 -11.74 10.47 12.86
CA PHE A 309 -12.77 11.34 13.41
C PHE A 309 -12.90 11.25 14.94
N LEU A 310 -12.49 10.14 15.55
CA LEU A 310 -12.46 9.95 17.01
C LEU A 310 -11.03 9.59 17.45
N PRO A 311 -10.05 10.50 17.37
CA PRO A 311 -8.66 10.21 17.76
C PRO A 311 -8.49 9.93 19.26
N ASN A 312 -9.50 10.27 20.06
CA ASN A 312 -9.49 10.16 21.52
C ASN A 312 -9.98 8.78 22.01
N VAL A 313 -10.28 7.83 21.13
CA VAL A 313 -10.63 6.45 21.50
C VAL A 313 -9.47 5.49 21.22
N TYR A 314 -9.34 4.47 22.07
CA TYR A 314 -8.43 3.37 21.83
C TYR A 314 -9.14 2.27 21.05
N GLN A 315 -8.66 1.98 19.84
CA GLN A 315 -9.16 0.88 19.01
C GLN A 315 -8.27 -0.35 19.22
N ILE A 316 -8.83 -1.43 19.78
CA ILE A 316 -8.10 -2.70 19.93
C ILE A 316 -7.81 -3.30 18.55
N PHE A 317 -8.83 -3.27 17.69
CA PHE A 317 -8.73 -3.61 16.27
C PHE A 317 -9.38 -2.51 15.46
N THR A 318 -8.67 -2.09 14.43
CA THR A 318 -9.18 -1.22 13.38
C THR A 318 -9.68 -2.05 12.21
N ALA A 319 -10.57 -1.48 11.40
CA ALA A 319 -10.96 -2.07 10.12
C ALA A 319 -9.76 -2.40 9.19
N ARG A 320 -8.58 -1.80 9.43
CA ARG A 320 -7.35 -2.03 8.65
C ARG A 320 -6.43 -3.10 9.22
N ASP A 321 -6.60 -3.53 10.47
CA ASP A 321 -5.74 -4.56 11.07
C ASP A 321 -5.95 -5.95 10.43
N TYR A 322 -6.96 -6.06 9.57
CA TYR A 322 -7.04 -7.05 8.51
C TYR A 322 -5.74 -7.21 7.72
N TYR A 323 -5.12 -6.12 7.31
CA TYR A 323 -3.90 -6.14 6.50
C TYR A 323 -2.61 -6.10 7.34
N TYR A 324 -2.69 -5.94 8.66
CA TYR A 324 -1.52 -5.73 9.50
C TYR A 324 -1.53 -6.66 10.73
N ILE A 325 -1.31 -7.95 10.50
CA ILE A 325 -1.30 -8.99 11.55
C ILE A 325 -0.47 -8.61 12.78
N TRP A 326 0.69 -7.98 12.56
CA TRP A 326 1.62 -7.60 13.62
C TRP A 326 1.10 -6.51 14.57
N ASN A 327 0.03 -5.79 14.20
CA ASN A 327 -0.59 -4.79 15.05
C ASN A 327 -1.70 -5.37 15.95
N ARG A 328 -2.05 -6.65 15.76
CA ARG A 328 -3.15 -7.29 16.50
C ARG A 328 -2.70 -7.60 17.92
N VAL A 329 -3.52 -7.21 18.88
CA VAL A 329 -3.26 -7.44 20.32
C VAL A 329 -3.47 -8.91 20.69
N ASP A 330 -4.46 -9.58 20.08
CA ASP A 330 -4.75 -11.01 20.24
C ASP A 330 -5.35 -11.58 18.96
N TRP A 331 -4.80 -12.71 18.49
CA TRP A 331 -5.20 -13.34 17.24
C TRP A 331 -6.58 -14.00 17.31
N ILE A 332 -6.91 -14.64 18.42
CA ILE A 332 -8.19 -15.35 18.60
C ILE A 332 -9.30 -14.32 18.70
N PHE A 333 -9.10 -13.28 19.50
CA PHE A 333 -10.10 -12.23 19.63
C PHE A 333 -10.29 -11.47 18.31
N TYR A 334 -9.20 -11.24 17.58
CA TYR A 334 -9.29 -10.67 16.24
C TYR A 334 -10.08 -11.56 15.27
N ASP A 335 -9.81 -12.88 15.22
CA ASP A 335 -10.50 -13.79 14.32
C ASP A 335 -12.00 -13.89 14.61
N LEU A 336 -12.38 -13.78 15.89
CA LEU A 336 -13.78 -13.68 16.31
C LEU A 336 -14.41 -12.33 15.91
N ALA A 337 -13.70 -11.23 16.10
CA ALA A 337 -14.27 -9.89 15.95
C ALA A 337 -14.29 -9.39 14.51
N ARG A 338 -13.34 -9.78 13.66
CA ARG A 338 -13.13 -9.22 12.31
C ARG A 338 -14.34 -9.34 11.38
N ARG A 339 -14.36 -8.55 10.31
CA ARG A 339 -15.25 -8.78 9.16
C ARG A 339 -14.88 -10.12 8.50
N HIS A 340 -15.87 -10.93 8.13
CA HIS A 340 -15.68 -12.11 7.30
C HIS A 340 -16.09 -11.80 5.87
N TYR A 341 -15.12 -11.90 4.96
CA TYR A 341 -15.38 -11.80 3.53
C TYR A 341 -15.60 -13.20 2.94
N ASP A 342 -16.43 -13.29 1.89
CA ASP A 342 -16.79 -14.56 1.23
C ASP A 342 -15.59 -15.36 0.69
N TRP A 343 -14.46 -14.69 0.46
CA TRP A 343 -13.22 -15.32 -0.04
C TRP A 343 -12.30 -15.86 1.07
N GLU A 344 -12.70 -15.76 2.34
CA GLU A 344 -11.87 -16.18 3.47
C GLU A 344 -12.32 -17.50 4.06
N THR A 345 -11.36 -18.20 4.67
CA THR A 345 -11.68 -19.35 5.52
C THR A 345 -12.53 -18.85 6.70
N PRO A 346 -13.68 -19.48 6.98
CA PRO A 346 -14.49 -19.15 8.14
C PRO A 346 -13.67 -19.21 9.43
N ALA A 347 -13.96 -18.33 10.40
CA ALA A 347 -13.39 -18.47 11.74
C ALA A 347 -13.68 -19.88 12.28
N THR A 348 -12.64 -20.53 12.77
CA THR A 348 -12.77 -21.84 13.45
C THR A 348 -13.00 -21.70 14.95
N GLU A 349 -12.93 -20.47 15.46
CA GLU A 349 -13.00 -20.13 16.88
C GLU A 349 -14.44 -20.13 17.41
N ASP A 350 -14.59 -20.42 18.71
CA ASP A 350 -15.88 -20.44 19.39
C ASP A 350 -16.33 -19.02 19.78
N TYR A 351 -17.34 -18.50 19.06
CA TYR A 351 -17.95 -17.20 19.29
C TYR A 351 -18.53 -17.01 20.70
N ALA A 352 -18.83 -18.08 21.44
CA ALA A 352 -19.27 -17.97 22.83
C ALA A 352 -18.23 -17.29 23.74
N ARG A 353 -16.95 -17.26 23.32
CA ARG A 353 -15.85 -16.60 24.04
C ARG A 353 -15.82 -15.08 23.87
N SER A 354 -16.59 -14.53 22.93
CA SER A 354 -16.58 -13.09 22.58
C SER A 354 -16.77 -12.19 23.80
N CYS A 355 -17.75 -12.48 24.67
CA CYS A 355 -18.00 -11.69 25.86
C CYS A 355 -16.85 -11.72 26.89
N GLY A 356 -16.18 -12.87 27.03
CA GLY A 356 -15.01 -12.98 27.91
C GLY A 356 -13.84 -12.12 27.42
N TYR A 357 -13.68 -12.01 26.09
CA TYR A 357 -12.66 -11.12 25.51
C TYR A 357 -13.04 -9.64 25.63
N LEU A 358 -14.31 -9.29 25.44
CA LEU A 358 -14.78 -7.92 25.63
C LEU A 358 -14.55 -7.43 27.06
N ASP A 359 -14.78 -8.29 28.04
CA ASP A 359 -14.50 -8.02 29.45
C ASP A 359 -12.98 -7.95 29.72
N TYR A 360 -12.21 -8.93 29.24
CA TYR A 360 -10.76 -9.00 29.45
C TYR A 360 -10.01 -7.78 28.88
N TYR A 361 -10.41 -7.28 27.72
CA TYR A 361 -9.82 -6.09 27.09
C TYR A 361 -10.52 -4.79 27.47
N ASP A 362 -11.43 -4.84 28.44
CA ASP A 362 -12.16 -3.69 28.96
C ASP A 362 -12.85 -2.86 27.86
N VAL A 363 -13.44 -3.54 26.87
CA VAL A 363 -14.12 -2.90 25.75
C VAL A 363 -15.39 -2.20 26.20
N ASP A 364 -15.56 -0.94 25.82
CA ASP A 364 -16.73 -0.12 26.15
C ASP A 364 -17.78 -0.12 25.05
N TYR A 365 -17.36 0.00 23.79
CA TYR A 365 -18.27 0.11 22.66
C TYR A 365 -17.85 -0.70 21.45
N LEU A 366 -18.85 -1.08 20.64
CA LEU A 366 -18.69 -1.83 19.41
C LEU A 366 -19.34 -1.07 18.25
N ILE A 367 -18.65 -0.96 17.12
CA ILE A 367 -19.23 -0.60 15.82
C ILE A 367 -19.08 -1.82 14.91
N ILE A 368 -20.17 -2.56 14.71
CA ILE A 368 -20.17 -3.84 14.00
C ILE A 368 -20.90 -3.69 12.67
N GLN A 369 -20.22 -4.05 11.58
CA GLN A 369 -20.86 -4.29 10.29
C GLN A 369 -21.55 -5.66 10.31
N TYR A 370 -22.75 -5.70 10.90
CA TYR A 370 -23.41 -6.90 11.41
C TYR A 370 -23.70 -7.99 10.37
N TRP A 371 -23.76 -7.65 9.08
CA TRP A 371 -24.03 -8.60 8.00
C TRP A 371 -22.76 -9.30 7.50
N GLU A 372 -21.57 -8.77 7.79
CA GLU A 372 -20.28 -9.39 7.44
C GLU A 372 -19.69 -10.22 8.58
N ASN A 373 -20.24 -10.12 9.79
CA ASN A 373 -19.95 -11.07 10.87
C ASN A 373 -21.20 -11.22 11.77
N PRO A 374 -22.24 -11.91 11.28
CA PRO A 374 -23.48 -12.09 12.02
C PRO A 374 -23.30 -12.95 13.27
N GLU A 375 -22.31 -13.86 13.30
CA GLU A 375 -21.98 -14.69 14.44
C GLU A 375 -21.43 -13.84 15.60
N PHE A 376 -20.50 -12.93 15.35
CA PHE A 376 -19.98 -11.99 16.35
C PHE A 376 -21.07 -11.03 16.84
N ASP A 377 -21.85 -10.47 15.92
CA ASP A 377 -22.99 -9.63 16.28
C ASP A 377 -23.92 -10.36 17.25
N LYS A 378 -24.33 -11.58 16.92
CA LYS A 378 -25.21 -12.37 17.77
C LYS A 378 -24.57 -12.79 19.10
N ALA A 379 -23.28 -13.14 19.10
CA ALA A 379 -22.59 -13.56 20.32
C ALA A 379 -22.44 -12.41 21.32
N THR A 380 -22.24 -11.19 20.84
CA THR A 380 -22.09 -10.01 21.69
C THR A 380 -23.41 -9.51 22.30
N ASP A 381 -24.58 -9.91 21.78
CA ASP A 381 -25.88 -9.57 22.37
C ASP A 381 -26.04 -10.07 23.82
N ALA A 382 -25.26 -11.07 24.23
CA ALA A 382 -25.27 -11.58 25.61
C ALA A 382 -24.61 -10.65 26.63
N CYS A 383 -23.78 -9.70 26.19
CA CYS A 383 -22.97 -8.82 27.05
C CYS A 383 -22.87 -7.38 26.53
N ALA A 384 -23.69 -7.01 25.54
CA ALA A 384 -23.74 -5.67 25.00
C ALA A 384 -25.17 -5.29 24.63
N ILE A 385 -25.52 -4.03 24.84
CA ILE A 385 -26.81 -3.46 24.50
C ILE A 385 -26.66 -2.74 23.17
N THR A 386 -27.49 -3.08 22.18
CA THR A 386 -27.54 -2.35 20.92
C THR A 386 -28.21 -0.99 21.15
N GLU A 387 -27.43 0.08 21.00
CA GLU A 387 -27.90 1.47 21.16
C GLU A 387 -28.60 1.95 19.88
N ILE A 388 -28.06 1.58 18.71
CA ILE A 388 -28.67 1.88 17.41
C ILE A 388 -28.31 0.82 16.37
N THR A 389 -29.20 0.66 15.39
CA THR A 389 -28.96 -0.11 14.16
C THR A 389 -29.18 0.81 12.97
N THR A 390 -28.13 1.05 12.18
CA THR A 390 -28.21 1.73 10.88
C THR A 390 -28.37 0.69 9.77
N SER A 391 -28.42 1.13 8.51
CA SER A 391 -28.50 0.21 7.37
C SER A 391 -27.28 -0.72 7.28
N LYS A 392 -26.11 -0.31 7.76
CA LYS A 392 -24.85 -1.07 7.65
C LYS A 392 -24.22 -1.44 9.00
N PHE A 393 -24.43 -0.65 10.04
CA PHE A 393 -23.73 -0.79 11.32
C PHE A 393 -24.70 -1.00 12.48
N LYS A 394 -24.27 -1.76 13.48
CA LYS A 394 -24.84 -1.75 14.82
C LYS A 394 -23.82 -1.14 15.76
N ILE A 395 -24.29 -0.19 16.57
CA ILE A 395 -23.49 0.40 17.65
C ILE A 395 -23.98 -0.17 18.96
N LYS A 396 -23.07 -0.76 19.73
CA LYS A 396 -23.39 -1.41 21.00
C LYS A 396 -22.56 -0.85 22.14
N SER A 397 -23.16 -0.73 23.32
CA SER A 397 -22.50 -0.46 24.58
C SER A 397 -22.31 -1.78 25.33
N VAL A 398 -21.07 -2.12 25.69
CA VAL A 398 -20.76 -3.33 26.44
C VAL A 398 -21.20 -3.15 27.89
N THR A 399 -22.00 -4.09 28.40
CA THR A 399 -22.38 -4.09 29.81
C THR A 399 -21.20 -4.55 30.64
N LYS A 400 -20.67 -3.65 31.47
CA LYS A 400 -19.66 -4.00 32.47
C LYS A 400 -20.34 -4.74 33.61
N ASN A 401 -19.83 -5.90 33.99
CA ASN A 401 -20.24 -6.55 35.22
C ASN A 401 -19.56 -5.79 36.37
N GLU A 402 -20.36 -5.15 37.23
CA GLU A 402 -19.87 -4.57 38.50
C GLU A 402 -19.48 -5.67 39.51
#